data_AF-V6LGB7-F1
#
_entry.id   AF-V6LGB7-F1
#
_cell.length_a   1.000
_cell.length_b   1.000
_cell.length_c   1.000
_cell.angle_alpha   90.00
_cell.angle_beta   90.00
_cell.angle_gamma   90.00
#
_symmetry.space_group_name_H-M   'P 1'
#
loop_
_entity.id
_entity.type
_entity.pdbx_description
1 polymer ?
#
loop_
_entity_poly.entity_id
_entity_poly.type
_entity_poly.pdbx_seq_one_letter_code
_entity_poly.pdbx_strand_id
1 'polypeptide(L)'
;MKEIIDILYNQPEISLSDGYYQLNFKYFKDIHNIDQIYVNFKDDISIKIINDLNRLFQYTEYFHTSEIKVQIFRLTYLIVKTLNIEYSQSFQEIIAMSLLLQNYSELKAYLLGKQILLENSEFYDNSPSLDLFAQQVLRIIKYACRDVYNLILSVELPPSTFICRLIRPLFARELAFYQCLKLFNFTILNFVLLKYICASFILYWFDGNVVNDESLILLTLLRSDRYSANNFSSDDIITRTLSLVNIFNNEANMVFQQKDLNNRNYQLDINYFYHRNLNIYNNTITDEAQITKIKTNQYIQLLDLIEYSTRIKDAENVKKVIDFAKTWLEALNFKKFVYYNQRK
;
A
#
# COMPACT_ATOMS: atom_id res chain seq x y z
N MET A 1 -6.84 -12.69 -16.70
CA MET A 1 -6.90 -13.30 -15.35
C MET A 1 -6.05 -14.58 -15.28
N LYS A 2 -6.19 -15.54 -16.21
CA LYS A 2 -5.31 -16.73 -16.33
C LYS A 2 -3.84 -16.36 -16.63
N GLU A 3 -3.59 -15.39 -17.52
CA GLU A 3 -2.23 -14.90 -17.84
C GLU A 3 -1.50 -14.19 -16.68
N ILE A 4 -2.21 -13.54 -15.75
CA ILE A 4 -1.59 -12.89 -14.58
C ILE A 4 -1.18 -13.95 -13.55
N ILE A 5 -2.01 -14.99 -13.39
CA ILE A 5 -1.68 -16.16 -12.58
C ILE A 5 -0.47 -16.88 -13.17
N ASP A 6 -0.41 -17.07 -14.50
CA ASP A 6 0.74 -17.71 -15.14
C ASP A 6 2.03 -16.88 -15.03
N ILE A 7 1.96 -15.54 -14.99
CA ILE A 7 3.13 -14.66 -14.76
C ILE A 7 3.62 -14.71 -13.30
N LEU A 8 2.72 -14.88 -12.34
CA LEU A 8 3.06 -15.00 -10.91
C LEU A 8 3.55 -16.40 -10.54
N TYR A 9 3.09 -17.44 -11.25
CA TYR A 9 3.40 -18.84 -10.95
C TYR A 9 4.53 -19.45 -11.81
N ASN A 10 4.87 -18.88 -12.98
CA ASN A 10 5.95 -19.36 -13.84
C ASN A 10 7.18 -18.44 -13.88
N GLN A 11 7.42 -17.66 -12.83
CA GLN A 11 8.74 -17.01 -12.68
C GLN A 11 9.81 -18.11 -12.64
N PRO A 12 10.91 -17.99 -13.41
CA PRO A 12 12.02 -18.93 -13.33
C PRO A 12 12.48 -19.00 -11.87
N GLU A 13 12.85 -20.20 -11.41
CA GLU A 13 13.42 -20.42 -10.08
C GLU A 13 14.33 -19.25 -9.74
N ILE A 14 13.88 -18.40 -8.80
CA ILE A 14 14.69 -17.29 -8.31
C ILE A 14 15.92 -17.98 -7.75
N SER A 15 17.05 -17.89 -8.48
CA SER A 15 18.30 -18.45 -8.05
C SER A 15 18.52 -17.98 -6.62
N LEU A 16 18.68 -18.93 -5.70
CA LEU A 16 18.91 -18.78 -4.25
C LEU A 16 20.22 -18.02 -3.96
N SER A 17 20.43 -16.90 -4.63
CA SER A 17 21.57 -15.99 -4.50
C SER A 17 21.43 -15.06 -3.30
N ASP A 18 20.25 -15.03 -2.67
CA ASP A 18 20.09 -14.53 -1.30
C ASP A 18 20.72 -15.54 -0.33
N GLY A 19 22.05 -15.63 -0.30
CA GLY A 19 22.82 -16.49 0.60
C GLY A 19 22.46 -16.31 2.08
N TYR A 20 21.83 -15.18 2.43
CA TYR A 20 21.23 -14.90 3.74
C TYR A 20 20.06 -15.81 4.11
N TYR A 21 19.25 -16.24 3.13
CA TYR A 21 18.09 -17.10 3.38
C TYR A 21 18.53 -18.53 3.76
N GLN A 22 19.58 -19.04 3.09
CA GLN A 22 20.17 -20.34 3.40
C GLN A 22 20.92 -20.34 4.74
N LEU A 23 21.61 -19.24 5.08
CA LEU A 23 22.35 -19.11 6.34
C LEU A 23 21.44 -19.06 7.57
N ASN A 24 20.28 -18.40 7.49
CA ASN A 24 19.42 -18.24 8.67
C ASN A 24 18.55 -19.45 9.01
N PHE A 25 18.08 -20.23 8.02
CA PHE A 25 17.38 -21.48 8.36
C PHE A 25 18.25 -22.47 9.13
N LYS A 26 19.58 -22.41 8.97
CA LYS A 26 20.51 -23.21 9.77
C LYS A 26 20.42 -22.88 11.27
N TYR A 27 20.23 -21.61 11.65
CA TYR A 27 20.09 -21.17 13.04
C TYR A 27 18.70 -21.47 13.64
N PHE A 28 17.68 -21.59 12.79
CA PHE A 28 16.30 -21.84 13.21
C PHE A 28 15.86 -23.30 13.12
N LYS A 29 16.70 -24.18 12.53
CA LYS A 29 16.34 -25.57 12.22
C LYS A 29 15.88 -26.37 13.44
N ASP A 30 16.45 -26.07 14.61
CA ASP A 30 16.22 -26.81 15.86
C ASP A 30 15.21 -26.11 16.79
N ILE A 31 14.57 -25.02 16.33
CA ILE A 31 13.57 -24.26 17.11
C ILE A 31 12.18 -24.72 16.71
N HIS A 32 11.51 -25.44 17.59
CA HIS A 32 10.18 -26.02 17.38
C HIS A 32 9.09 -25.34 18.21
N ASN A 33 9.46 -24.51 19.19
CA ASN A 33 8.51 -23.75 19.98
C ASN A 33 9.03 -22.35 20.34
N ILE A 34 8.14 -21.51 20.87
CA ILE A 34 8.44 -20.10 21.18
C ILE A 34 9.33 -19.94 22.41
N ASP A 35 9.28 -20.88 23.36
CA ASP A 35 10.12 -20.85 24.56
C ASP A 35 11.61 -21.04 24.21
N GLN A 36 11.90 -21.88 23.22
CA GLN A 36 13.24 -22.03 22.66
C GLN A 36 13.74 -20.74 22.01
N ILE A 37 12.85 -19.93 21.42
CA ILE A 37 13.21 -18.62 20.89
C ILE A 37 13.65 -17.69 22.02
N TYR A 38 12.89 -17.62 23.12
CA TYR A 38 13.25 -16.80 24.29
C TYR A 38 14.61 -17.16 24.88
N VAL A 39 14.96 -18.44 24.91
CA VAL A 39 16.25 -18.91 25.43
C VAL A 39 17.39 -18.51 24.49
N ASN A 40 17.19 -18.66 23.18
CA ASN A 40 18.24 -18.51 22.18
C ASN A 40 18.41 -17.07 21.67
N PHE A 41 17.37 -16.23 21.74
CA PHE A 41 17.37 -14.85 21.24
C PHE A 41 17.00 -13.88 22.36
N LYS A 42 17.99 -13.06 22.75
CA LYS A 42 17.85 -12.08 23.84
C LYS A 42 18.01 -10.63 23.36
N ASP A 43 17.97 -10.38 22.05
CA ASP A 43 17.99 -9.02 21.52
C ASP A 43 16.60 -8.38 21.56
N ASP A 44 16.57 -7.04 21.65
CA ASP A 44 15.33 -6.27 21.85
C ASP A 44 14.28 -6.53 20.77
N ILE A 45 14.70 -6.75 19.52
CA ILE A 45 13.79 -7.02 18.40
C ILE A 45 13.06 -8.35 18.62
N SER A 46 13.79 -9.40 19.02
CA SER A 46 13.20 -10.71 19.28
C SER A 46 12.15 -10.65 20.39
N ILE A 47 12.47 -9.96 21.50
CA ILE A 47 11.54 -9.80 22.63
C ILE A 47 10.26 -9.06 22.19
N LYS A 48 10.40 -7.98 21.42
CA LYS A 48 9.25 -7.23 20.88
C LYS A 48 8.36 -8.11 20.01
N ILE A 49 8.94 -8.85 19.06
CA ILE A 49 8.18 -9.75 18.17
C ILE A 49 7.43 -10.81 18.97
N ILE A 50 8.08 -11.45 19.96
CA ILE A 50 7.44 -12.53 20.72
C ILE A 50 6.25 -12.01 21.53
N ASN A 51 6.40 -10.86 22.19
CA ASN A 51 5.30 -10.23 22.92
C ASN A 51 4.09 -9.96 22.01
N ASP A 52 4.35 -9.64 20.74
CA ASP A 52 3.32 -9.31 19.75
C ASP A 52 2.66 -10.53 19.13
N LEU A 53 3.38 -11.64 18.99
CA LEU A 53 2.82 -12.92 18.55
C LEU A 53 1.76 -13.47 19.51
N ASN A 54 1.88 -13.20 20.80
CA ASN A 54 0.89 -13.68 21.78
C ASN A 54 -0.47 -12.95 21.69
N ARG A 55 -0.50 -11.77 21.08
CA ARG A 55 -1.73 -10.98 20.86
C ARG A 55 -2.24 -11.02 19.42
N LEU A 56 -1.51 -11.68 18.52
CA LEU A 56 -1.84 -11.81 17.10
C LEU A 56 -3.13 -12.63 16.92
N PHE A 57 -4.14 -12.05 16.27
CA PHE A 57 -5.42 -12.70 15.95
C PHE A 57 -5.96 -13.59 17.09
N GLN A 58 -6.16 -13.01 18.28
CA GLN A 58 -6.45 -13.75 19.52
C GLN A 58 -7.65 -14.73 19.47
N TYR A 59 -8.53 -14.60 18.47
CA TYR A 59 -9.71 -15.45 18.30
C TYR A 59 -9.56 -16.52 17.20
N THR A 60 -8.40 -16.60 16.57
CA THR A 60 -8.11 -17.53 15.49
C THR A 60 -7.11 -18.55 16.00
N GLU A 61 -7.59 -19.68 16.50
CA GLU A 61 -6.82 -20.75 17.17
C GLU A 61 -5.55 -21.14 16.41
N TYR A 62 -5.62 -21.16 15.08
CA TYR A 62 -4.52 -21.46 14.19
C TYR A 62 -3.23 -20.67 14.50
N PHE A 63 -3.33 -19.36 14.75
CA PHE A 63 -2.18 -18.51 15.07
C PHE A 63 -1.61 -18.71 16.48
N HIS A 64 -2.29 -19.51 17.32
CA HIS A 64 -1.85 -19.83 18.67
C HIS A 64 -1.03 -21.12 18.75
N THR A 65 -0.90 -21.83 17.63
CA THR A 65 -0.02 -23.01 17.54
C THR A 65 1.45 -22.61 17.55
N SER A 66 2.28 -23.42 18.21
CA SER A 66 3.73 -23.17 18.34
C SER A 66 4.41 -23.10 16.98
N GLU A 67 4.03 -23.97 16.05
CA GLU A 67 4.59 -24.02 14.69
C GLU A 67 4.40 -22.68 13.97
N ILE A 68 3.18 -22.17 13.93
CA ILE A 68 2.86 -20.94 13.20
C ILE A 68 3.48 -19.71 13.85
N LYS A 69 3.50 -19.63 15.18
CA LYS A 69 4.20 -18.55 15.88
C LYS A 69 5.68 -18.53 15.55
N VAL A 70 6.32 -19.71 15.51
CA VAL A 70 7.73 -19.84 15.15
C VAL A 70 7.97 -19.41 13.69
N GLN A 71 7.10 -19.79 12.75
CA GLN A 71 7.21 -19.35 11.35
C GLN A 71 7.10 -17.82 11.23
N ILE A 72 6.06 -17.23 11.84
CA ILE A 72 5.86 -15.77 11.78
C ILE A 72 7.02 -15.04 12.47
N PHE A 73 7.52 -15.54 13.59
CA PHE A 73 8.72 -15.00 14.24
C PHE A 73 9.91 -14.97 13.28
N ARG A 74 10.27 -16.13 12.70
CA ARG A 74 11.43 -16.26 11.82
C ARG A 74 11.36 -15.31 10.64
N LEU A 75 10.20 -15.26 9.97
CA LEU A 75 9.95 -14.41 8.83
C LEU A 75 10.05 -12.93 9.20
N THR A 76 9.38 -12.53 10.28
CA THR A 76 9.39 -11.13 10.75
C THR A 76 10.79 -10.70 11.14
N TYR A 77 11.49 -11.50 11.96
CA TYR A 77 12.85 -11.23 12.41
C TYR A 77 13.82 -11.13 11.23
N LEU A 78 13.73 -12.07 10.28
CA LEU A 78 14.56 -12.08 9.08
C LEU A 78 14.36 -10.81 8.24
N ILE A 79 13.10 -10.39 8.03
CA ILE A 79 12.81 -9.17 7.26
C ILE A 79 13.37 -7.95 7.96
N VAL A 80 13.12 -7.79 9.27
CA VAL A 80 13.62 -6.67 10.07
C VAL A 80 15.15 -6.57 9.98
N LYS A 81 15.87 -7.68 10.16
CA LYS A 81 17.34 -7.70 10.09
C LYS A 81 17.86 -7.48 8.67
N THR A 82 17.22 -8.05 7.65
CA THR A 82 17.68 -7.96 6.26
C THR A 82 17.44 -6.57 5.68
N LEU A 83 16.30 -5.95 6.00
CA LEU A 83 15.99 -4.58 5.59
C LEU A 83 16.67 -3.51 6.46
N ASN A 84 17.21 -3.91 7.62
CA ASN A 84 17.77 -3.01 8.62
C ASN A 84 16.81 -1.89 9.02
N ILE A 85 15.56 -2.26 9.32
CA ILE A 85 14.48 -1.33 9.73
C ILE A 85 14.13 -1.52 11.20
N GLU A 86 13.52 -0.52 11.83
CA GLU A 86 12.95 -0.71 13.16
C GLU A 86 11.72 -1.63 13.10
N TYR A 87 11.60 -2.53 14.06
CA TYR A 87 10.41 -3.36 14.20
C TYR A 87 9.20 -2.53 14.63
N SER A 88 8.12 -2.62 13.86
CA SER A 88 6.80 -2.13 14.23
C SER A 88 5.88 -3.30 14.60
N GLN A 89 5.04 -3.09 15.62
CA GLN A 89 3.98 -4.03 16.02
C GLN A 89 3.06 -4.40 14.85
N SER A 90 3.00 -3.69 13.72
CA SER A 90 2.12 -4.11 12.62
C SER A 90 2.72 -5.19 11.71
N PHE A 91 4.00 -5.52 11.86
CA PHE A 91 4.69 -6.40 10.91
C PHE A 91 4.18 -7.82 10.99
N GLN A 92 3.99 -8.37 12.19
CA GLN A 92 3.55 -9.75 12.34
C GLN A 92 2.13 -9.99 11.81
N GLU A 93 1.22 -8.99 11.84
CA GLU A 93 -0.06 -9.10 11.13
C GLU A 93 0.17 -9.25 9.62
N ILE A 94 1.01 -8.41 9.01
CA ILE A 94 1.33 -8.49 7.56
C ILE A 94 1.99 -9.83 7.20
N ILE A 95 2.94 -10.30 8.02
CA ILE A 95 3.63 -11.57 7.78
C ILE A 95 2.69 -12.76 7.96
N ALA A 96 1.82 -12.73 8.97
CA ALA A 96 0.79 -13.74 9.17
C ALA A 96 -0.15 -13.85 7.96
N MET A 97 -0.64 -12.72 7.45
CA MET A 97 -1.48 -12.69 6.25
C MET A 97 -0.73 -13.18 5.01
N SER A 98 0.54 -12.81 4.87
CA SER A 98 1.40 -13.26 3.76
C SER A 98 1.62 -14.77 3.80
N LEU A 99 1.80 -15.35 4.98
CA LEU A 99 1.98 -16.79 5.16
C LEU A 99 0.75 -17.58 4.69
N LEU A 100 -0.44 -17.11 5.04
CA LEU A 100 -1.70 -17.73 4.63
C LEU A 100 -1.98 -17.59 3.13
N LEU A 101 -1.78 -16.41 2.55
CA LEU A 101 -1.98 -16.19 1.12
C LEU A 101 -1.05 -17.06 0.26
N GLN A 102 0.10 -17.45 0.82
CA GLN A 102 1.09 -18.27 0.14
C GLN A 102 1.02 -19.75 0.53
N ASN A 103 -0.13 -20.21 1.05
CA ASN A 103 -0.37 -21.60 1.46
C ASN A 103 0.75 -22.12 2.37
N TYR A 104 1.18 -21.29 3.33
CA TYR A 104 2.19 -21.62 4.34
C TYR A 104 3.62 -21.81 3.79
N SER A 105 3.87 -21.41 2.54
CA SER A 105 5.22 -21.37 2.00
C SER A 105 6.01 -20.21 2.60
N GLU A 106 6.90 -20.49 3.57
CA GLU A 106 7.71 -19.47 4.25
C GLU A 106 8.50 -18.58 3.28
N LEU A 107 9.11 -19.15 2.22
CA LEU A 107 9.85 -18.36 1.23
C LEU A 107 8.95 -17.38 0.48
N LYS A 108 7.80 -17.83 -0.01
CA LYS A 108 6.86 -16.95 -0.72
C LYS A 108 6.28 -15.90 0.22
N ALA A 109 5.98 -16.30 1.46
CA ALA A 109 5.48 -15.41 2.51
C ALA A 109 6.51 -14.34 2.89
N TYR A 110 7.80 -14.71 2.97
CA TYR A 110 8.90 -13.78 3.17
C TYR A 110 8.97 -12.74 2.05
N LEU A 111 8.96 -13.19 0.80
CA LEU A 111 9.05 -12.29 -0.36
C LEU A 111 7.87 -11.34 -0.42
N LEU A 112 6.65 -11.85 -0.24
CA LEU A 112 5.43 -11.05 -0.23
C LEU A 112 5.41 -10.05 0.94
N GLY A 113 5.69 -10.53 2.16
CA GLY A 113 5.71 -9.68 3.36
C GLY A 113 6.77 -8.59 3.27
N LYS A 114 7.98 -8.92 2.78
CA LYS A 114 9.06 -7.96 2.52
C LYS A 114 8.62 -6.89 1.52
N GLN A 115 8.00 -7.28 0.41
CA GLN A 115 7.52 -6.34 -0.60
C GLN A 115 6.46 -5.39 -0.01
N ILE A 116 5.46 -5.92 0.71
CA ILE A 116 4.41 -5.12 1.33
C ILE A 116 4.99 -4.11 2.32
N LEU A 117 5.94 -4.54 3.16
CA LEU A 117 6.58 -3.64 4.14
C LEU A 117 7.41 -2.55 3.46
N LEU A 118 8.07 -2.85 2.34
CA LEU A 118 8.77 -1.84 1.55
C LEU A 118 7.82 -0.83 0.90
N GLU A 119 6.71 -1.30 0.34
CA GLU A 119 5.69 -0.44 -0.28
C GLU A 119 4.98 0.46 0.74
N ASN A 120 4.85 0.03 2.00
CA ASN A 120 4.26 0.81 3.10
C ASN A 120 5.30 1.45 4.04
N SER A 121 6.58 1.41 3.69
CA SER A 121 7.68 1.82 4.58
C SER A 121 7.52 3.25 5.11
N GLU A 122 7.01 4.15 4.28
CA GLU A 122 6.83 5.57 4.63
C GLU A 122 5.81 5.80 5.76
N PHE A 123 4.98 4.81 6.09
CA PHE A 123 3.97 4.92 7.13
C PHE A 123 4.43 4.42 8.50
N TYR A 124 5.55 3.69 8.61
CA TYR A 124 6.01 3.12 9.88
C TYR A 124 6.78 4.12 10.72
N ASP A 125 7.56 4.98 10.09
CA ASP A 125 8.12 6.15 10.74
C ASP A 125 6.99 7.18 10.90
N ASN A 126 6.97 7.94 12.00
CA ASN A 126 6.01 9.05 12.19
C ASN A 126 6.37 10.21 11.25
N SER A 127 6.34 9.93 9.95
CA SER A 127 6.82 10.77 8.89
C SER A 127 5.71 11.71 8.40
N PRO A 128 6.07 12.84 7.78
CA PRO A 128 5.10 13.71 7.11
C PRO A 128 4.26 13.00 6.03
N SER A 129 4.72 11.85 5.50
CA SER A 129 3.95 11.07 4.51
C SER A 129 2.63 10.57 5.09
N LEU A 130 2.60 10.16 6.37
CA LEU A 130 1.37 9.69 7.01
C LEU A 130 0.33 10.80 7.12
N ASP A 131 0.74 12.02 7.50
CA ASP A 131 -0.17 13.16 7.60
C ASP A 131 -0.69 13.57 6.22
N LEU A 132 0.18 13.62 5.20
CA LEU A 132 -0.22 13.88 3.82
C LEU A 132 -1.20 12.82 3.31
N PHE A 133 -0.95 11.55 3.61
CA PHE A 133 -1.84 10.45 3.25
C PHE A 133 -3.20 10.59 3.95
N ALA A 134 -3.22 10.88 5.25
CA ALA A 134 -4.44 11.09 6.01
C ALA A 134 -5.26 12.27 5.48
N GLN A 135 -4.61 13.37 5.07
CA GLN A 135 -5.27 14.49 4.41
C GLN A 135 -5.88 14.11 3.06
N GLN A 136 -5.21 13.26 2.27
CA GLN A 136 -5.78 12.73 1.03
C GLN A 136 -7.03 11.89 1.28
N VAL A 137 -7.01 11.03 2.32
CA VAL A 137 -8.18 10.25 2.73
C VAL A 137 -9.33 11.16 3.13
N LEU A 138 -9.08 12.17 3.97
CA LEU A 138 -10.10 13.13 4.37
C LEU A 138 -10.65 13.94 3.20
N ARG A 139 -9.80 14.31 2.24
CA ARG A 139 -10.25 14.96 1.01
C ARG A 139 -11.24 14.06 0.28
N ILE A 140 -10.94 12.77 0.12
CA ILE A 140 -11.84 11.81 -0.52
C ILE A 140 -13.19 11.75 0.22
N ILE A 141 -13.16 11.65 1.56
CA ILE A 141 -14.36 11.65 2.40
C ILE A 141 -15.16 12.95 2.23
N LYS A 142 -14.51 14.12 2.22
CA LYS A 142 -15.17 15.43 2.07
C LYS A 142 -16.00 15.53 0.80
N TYR A 143 -15.48 15.02 -0.32
CA TYR A 143 -16.22 15.03 -1.59
C TYR A 143 -17.31 13.95 -1.63
N ALA A 144 -17.05 12.78 -1.05
CA ALA A 144 -18.00 11.68 -1.04
C ALA A 144 -19.18 11.92 -0.07
N CYS A 145 -18.91 12.41 1.13
CA CYS A 145 -19.88 12.68 2.18
C CYS A 145 -19.39 13.80 3.11
N ARG A 146 -19.88 15.03 2.86
CA ARG A 146 -19.47 16.22 3.61
C ARG A 146 -19.84 16.15 5.09
N ASP A 147 -20.95 15.52 5.43
CA ASP A 147 -21.43 15.42 6.81
C ASP A 147 -20.49 14.54 7.64
N VAL A 148 -20.08 13.37 7.12
CA VAL A 148 -19.07 12.53 7.76
C VAL A 148 -17.73 13.26 7.91
N TYR A 149 -17.32 14.03 6.90
CA TYR A 149 -16.10 14.85 7.02
C TYR A 149 -16.19 15.89 8.14
N ASN A 150 -17.30 16.63 8.22
CA ASN A 150 -17.50 17.63 9.28
C ASN A 150 -17.53 16.96 10.66
N LEU A 151 -18.12 15.77 10.75
CA LEU A 151 -18.19 14.98 11.97
C LEU A 151 -16.81 14.48 12.43
N ILE A 152 -15.95 14.05 11.51
CA ILE A 152 -14.56 13.70 11.83
C ILE A 152 -13.80 14.94 12.33
N LEU A 153 -14.05 16.11 11.75
CA LEU A 153 -13.40 17.35 12.18
C LEU A 153 -13.85 17.85 13.56
N SER A 154 -15.09 17.57 13.98
CA SER A 154 -15.59 18.02 15.28
C SER A 154 -14.91 17.32 16.45
N VAL A 155 -14.29 16.15 16.22
CA VAL A 155 -13.57 15.38 17.25
C VAL A 155 -12.18 15.97 17.57
N GLU A 156 -11.71 16.96 16.79
CA GLU A 156 -10.41 17.63 16.98
C GLU A 156 -9.19 16.69 17.07
N LEU A 157 -9.33 15.44 16.60
CA LEU A 157 -8.27 14.45 16.59
C LEU A 157 -7.46 14.52 15.29
N PRO A 158 -6.11 14.54 15.33
CA PRO A 158 -5.29 14.47 14.13
C PRO A 158 -5.62 13.24 13.28
N PRO A 159 -5.96 13.40 11.99
CA PRO A 159 -6.42 12.29 11.16
C PRO A 159 -5.43 11.13 11.05
N SER A 160 -4.13 11.43 11.07
CA SER A 160 -3.06 10.44 11.08
C SER A 160 -3.13 9.47 12.26
N THR A 161 -3.73 9.87 13.39
CA THR A 161 -3.83 9.04 14.59
C THR A 161 -4.70 7.80 14.37
N PHE A 162 -5.83 7.94 13.67
CA PHE A 162 -6.67 6.78 13.33
C PHE A 162 -6.30 6.16 11.98
N ILE A 163 -5.83 6.96 11.01
CA ILE A 163 -5.42 6.43 9.70
C ILE A 163 -4.21 5.49 9.82
N CYS A 164 -3.24 5.78 10.70
CA CYS A 164 -2.08 4.89 10.89
C CYS A 164 -2.49 3.49 11.35
N ARG A 165 -3.57 3.40 12.13
CA ARG A 165 -4.13 2.14 12.65
C ARG A 165 -4.75 1.29 11.54
N LEU A 166 -5.30 1.93 10.50
CA LEU A 166 -5.81 1.24 9.31
C LEU A 166 -4.67 0.75 8.42
N ILE A 167 -3.72 1.63 8.08
CA ILE A 167 -2.75 1.34 7.02
C ILE A 167 -1.58 0.48 7.50
N ARG A 168 -1.05 0.71 8.71
CA ARG A 168 0.16 0.02 9.18
C ARG A 168 -0.02 -1.51 9.22
N PRO A 169 -1.13 -2.04 9.77
CA PRO A 169 -1.44 -3.48 9.74
C PRO A 169 -2.35 -3.87 8.57
N LEU A 170 -2.60 -2.99 7.60
CA LEU A 170 -3.52 -3.20 6.47
C LEU A 170 -4.89 -3.77 6.90
N PHE A 171 -5.55 -3.05 7.79
CA PHE A 171 -6.89 -3.34 8.34
C PHE A 171 -7.01 -4.60 9.21
N ALA A 172 -5.91 -5.33 9.47
CA ALA A 172 -5.92 -6.55 10.27
C ALA A 172 -6.43 -6.37 11.72
N ARG A 173 -6.49 -5.14 12.20
CA ARG A 173 -7.02 -4.79 13.54
C ARG A 173 -8.49 -4.37 13.54
N GLU A 174 -9.04 -4.04 12.37
CA GLU A 174 -10.43 -3.57 12.26
C GLU A 174 -11.38 -4.61 11.67
N LEU A 175 -10.87 -5.53 10.86
CA LEU A 175 -11.68 -6.54 10.17
C LEU A 175 -11.53 -7.91 10.79
N ALA A 176 -12.60 -8.71 10.74
CA ALA A 176 -12.51 -10.14 10.98
C ALA A 176 -11.51 -10.76 10.01
N PHE A 177 -10.83 -11.82 10.45
CA PHE A 177 -9.68 -12.40 9.73
C PHE A 177 -9.96 -12.69 8.24
N TYR A 178 -11.09 -13.34 7.91
CA TYR A 178 -11.46 -13.63 6.51
C TYR A 178 -11.75 -12.38 5.68
N GLN A 179 -12.39 -11.38 6.28
CA GLN A 179 -12.65 -10.09 5.63
C GLN A 179 -11.33 -9.37 5.36
N CYS A 180 -10.43 -9.35 6.36
CA CYS A 180 -9.10 -8.81 6.21
C CYS A 180 -8.33 -9.51 5.08
N LEU A 181 -8.38 -10.84 4.98
CA LEU A 181 -7.67 -11.59 3.94
C LEU A 181 -8.10 -11.18 2.53
N LYS A 182 -9.40 -11.02 2.34
CA LYS A 182 -9.97 -10.56 1.06
C LYS A 182 -9.54 -9.14 0.71
N LEU A 183 -9.60 -8.22 1.68
CA LEU A 183 -9.20 -6.83 1.48
C LEU A 183 -7.68 -6.69 1.29
N PHE A 184 -6.89 -7.51 1.98
CA PHE A 184 -5.44 -7.56 1.87
C PHE A 184 -5.01 -8.00 0.47
N ASN A 185 -5.64 -9.05 -0.08
CA ASN A 185 -5.41 -9.48 -1.46
C ASN A 185 -5.74 -8.36 -2.46
N PHE A 186 -6.87 -7.67 -2.28
CA PHE A 186 -7.23 -6.53 -3.12
C PHE A 186 -6.21 -5.38 -3.01
N THR A 187 -5.70 -5.11 -1.81
CA THR A 187 -4.72 -4.04 -1.56
C THR A 187 -3.38 -4.33 -2.22
N ILE A 188 -2.88 -5.57 -2.13
CA ILE A 188 -1.60 -5.98 -2.75
C ILE A 188 -1.63 -5.81 -4.27
N LEU A 189 -2.78 -6.00 -4.90
CA LEU A 189 -2.91 -5.81 -6.35
C LEU A 189 -2.67 -4.35 -6.76
N ASN A 190 -2.98 -3.38 -5.89
CA ASN A 190 -2.77 -1.97 -6.18
C ASN A 190 -2.75 -1.08 -4.92
N PHE A 191 -1.55 -0.80 -4.40
CA PHE A 191 -1.38 0.10 -3.24
C PHE A 191 -1.82 1.55 -3.49
N VAL A 192 -1.94 2.00 -4.74
CA VAL A 192 -2.47 3.34 -5.06
C VAL A 192 -3.93 3.47 -4.58
N LEU A 193 -4.66 2.35 -4.50
CA LEU A 193 -6.04 2.32 -4.03
C LEU A 193 -6.16 2.46 -2.51
N LEU A 194 -5.06 2.34 -1.74
CA LEU A 194 -5.11 2.28 -0.29
C LEU A 194 -5.85 3.47 0.35
N LYS A 195 -5.69 4.69 -0.20
CA LYS A 195 -6.42 5.88 0.28
C LYS A 195 -7.93 5.80 0.06
N TYR A 196 -8.36 5.23 -1.07
CA TYR A 196 -9.77 5.01 -1.37
C TYR A 196 -10.34 3.88 -0.55
N ILE A 197 -9.55 2.85 -0.24
CA ILE A 197 -9.93 1.78 0.69
C ILE A 197 -10.14 2.36 2.08
N CYS A 198 -9.21 3.18 2.59
CA CYS A 198 -9.36 3.85 3.88
C CYS A 198 -10.62 4.74 3.92
N ALA A 199 -10.83 5.56 2.88
CA ALA A 199 -12.02 6.40 2.81
C ALA A 199 -13.32 5.56 2.76
N SER A 200 -13.34 4.49 1.97
CA SER A 200 -14.48 3.57 1.86
C SER A 200 -14.78 2.89 3.17
N PHE A 201 -13.74 2.42 3.87
CA PHE A 201 -13.86 1.80 5.19
C PHE A 201 -14.49 2.77 6.19
N ILE A 202 -13.99 4.00 6.27
CA ILE A 202 -14.52 5.03 7.18
C ILE A 202 -15.97 5.37 6.84
N LEU A 203 -16.28 5.62 5.57
CA LEU A 203 -17.65 5.91 5.14
C LEU A 203 -18.60 4.74 5.45
N TYR A 204 -18.18 3.51 5.18
CA TYR A 204 -18.99 2.33 5.47
C TYR A 204 -19.26 2.19 6.96
N TRP A 205 -18.25 2.49 7.77
CA TRP A 205 -18.40 2.50 9.22
C TRP A 205 -19.48 3.50 9.67
N PHE A 206 -19.47 4.73 9.14
CA PHE A 206 -20.46 5.75 9.51
C PHE A 206 -21.87 5.46 8.99
N ASP A 207 -22.03 4.79 7.85
CA ASP A 207 -23.36 4.39 7.36
C ASP A 207 -24.06 3.40 8.31
N GLY A 208 -23.28 2.54 8.98
CA GLY A 208 -23.79 1.52 9.90
C GLY A 208 -24.12 2.04 11.30
N ASN A 209 -23.69 3.25 11.64
CA ASN A 209 -23.80 3.80 12.99
C ASN A 209 -24.42 5.20 12.95
N VAL A 210 -25.64 5.34 13.48
CA VAL A 210 -26.25 6.66 13.72
C VAL A 210 -25.53 7.27 14.92
N VAL A 211 -24.43 7.98 14.68
CA VAL A 211 -23.63 8.57 15.76
C VAL A 211 -23.86 10.06 15.84
N ASN A 212 -24.61 10.48 16.88
CA ASN A 212 -24.77 11.89 17.25
C ASN A 212 -23.88 12.31 18.43
N ASP A 213 -23.05 11.39 18.95
CA ASP A 213 -22.20 11.62 20.13
C ASP A 213 -20.70 11.62 19.75
N GLU A 214 -20.04 12.76 19.97
CA GLU A 214 -18.60 12.96 19.72
C GLU A 214 -17.71 11.93 20.43
N SER A 215 -18.07 11.53 21.65
CA SER A 215 -17.31 10.51 22.39
C SER A 215 -17.39 9.16 21.70
N LEU A 216 -18.56 8.84 21.14
CA LEU A 216 -18.76 7.61 20.40
C LEU A 216 -17.99 7.64 19.07
N ILE A 217 -17.88 8.80 18.41
CA ILE A 217 -17.08 8.99 17.18
C ILE A 217 -15.59 8.84 17.47
N LEU A 218 -15.10 9.40 18.58
CA LEU A 218 -13.72 9.24 18.98
C LEU A 218 -13.41 7.76 19.27
N LEU A 219 -14.24 7.10 20.08
CA LEU A 219 -14.08 5.69 20.41
C LEU A 219 -14.08 4.84 19.14
N THR A 220 -15.02 5.12 18.25
CA THR A 220 -15.14 4.53 16.92
C THR A 220 -13.88 4.64 16.08
N LEU A 221 -13.32 5.84 15.96
CA LEU A 221 -12.16 6.08 15.10
C LEU A 221 -10.90 5.42 15.69
N LEU A 222 -10.81 5.33 17.02
CA LEU A 222 -9.68 4.73 17.72
C LEU A 222 -9.83 3.21 17.92
N ARG A 223 -11.06 2.70 17.87
CA ARG A 223 -11.43 1.30 18.11
C ARG A 223 -12.67 0.94 17.29
N SER A 224 -12.52 0.15 16.23
CA SER A 224 -13.63 -0.69 15.79
C SER A 224 -13.91 -1.69 16.91
N ASP A 225 -15.10 -1.63 17.52
CA ASP A 225 -15.54 -2.73 18.36
C ASP A 225 -15.47 -4.01 17.54
N ARG A 226 -14.81 -5.04 18.06
CA ARG A 226 -14.65 -6.29 17.30
C ARG A 226 -16.00 -6.97 17.01
N TYR A 227 -17.06 -6.59 17.73
CA TYR A 227 -18.44 -6.98 17.40
C TYR A 227 -18.92 -6.38 16.08
N SER A 228 -18.56 -5.14 15.74
CA SER A 228 -18.86 -4.57 14.42
C SER A 228 -17.96 -5.17 13.33
N ALA A 229 -16.76 -5.67 13.66
CA ALA A 229 -15.83 -6.30 12.71
C ALA A 229 -16.45 -7.47 11.92
N ASN A 230 -17.40 -8.20 12.51
CA ASN A 230 -18.13 -9.28 11.82
C ASN A 230 -19.21 -8.78 10.86
N ASN A 231 -19.67 -7.54 11.01
CA ASN A 231 -20.67 -6.93 10.16
C ASN A 231 -20.06 -6.20 8.95
N PHE A 232 -18.75 -5.97 8.94
CA PHE A 232 -18.08 -5.41 7.76
C PHE A 232 -17.97 -6.45 6.65
N SER A 233 -18.51 -6.10 5.49
CA SER A 233 -18.30 -6.83 4.24
C SER A 233 -17.13 -6.21 3.48
N SER A 234 -16.06 -6.98 3.27
CA SER A 234 -14.97 -6.56 2.39
C SER A 234 -15.42 -6.35 0.95
N ASP A 235 -16.48 -7.04 0.49
CA ASP A 235 -17.08 -6.78 -0.82
C ASP A 235 -17.69 -5.39 -0.92
N ASP A 236 -18.36 -4.94 0.14
CA ASP A 236 -18.97 -3.61 0.16
C ASP A 236 -17.89 -2.53 0.20
N ILE A 237 -16.83 -2.74 0.99
CA ILE A 237 -15.67 -1.85 1.05
C ILE A 237 -14.99 -1.77 -0.32
N ILE A 238 -14.76 -2.91 -0.98
CA ILE A 238 -14.15 -2.96 -2.32
C ILE A 238 -15.06 -2.29 -3.36
N THR A 239 -16.35 -2.59 -3.37
CA THR A 239 -17.33 -2.00 -4.29
C THR A 239 -17.34 -0.48 -4.14
N ARG A 240 -17.43 0.01 -2.90
CA ARG A 240 -17.37 1.44 -2.60
C ARG A 240 -16.03 2.07 -3.00
N THR A 241 -14.92 1.36 -2.81
CA THR A 241 -13.60 1.83 -3.24
C THR A 241 -13.59 2.10 -4.74
N LEU A 242 -14.12 1.18 -5.54
CA LEU A 242 -14.22 1.34 -6.99
C LEU A 242 -15.17 2.47 -7.38
N SER A 243 -16.29 2.65 -6.66
CA SER A 243 -17.19 3.80 -6.86
C SER A 243 -16.50 5.14 -6.59
N LEU A 244 -15.73 5.26 -5.50
CA LEU A 244 -14.98 6.47 -5.18
C LEU A 244 -13.93 6.77 -6.25
N VAL A 245 -13.19 5.76 -6.71
CA VAL A 245 -12.22 5.91 -7.81
C VAL A 245 -12.90 6.44 -9.06
N ASN A 246 -14.07 5.91 -9.42
CA ASN A 246 -14.83 6.38 -10.58
C ASN A 246 -15.30 7.84 -10.44
N ILE A 247 -15.80 8.24 -9.26
CA ILE A 247 -16.20 9.63 -8.99
C ILE A 247 -15.01 10.58 -9.20
N PHE A 248 -13.87 10.27 -8.60
CA PHE A 248 -12.69 11.14 -8.68
C PHE A 248 -12.03 11.16 -10.07
N ASN A 249 -12.04 10.04 -10.79
CA ASN A 249 -11.58 10.01 -12.18
C ASN A 249 -12.50 10.82 -13.09
N ASN A 250 -13.82 10.77 -12.87
CA ASN A 250 -14.78 11.55 -13.64
C ASN A 250 -14.73 13.04 -13.30
N GLU A 251 -14.53 13.41 -12.03
CA GLU A 251 -14.34 14.81 -11.65
C GLU A 251 -13.05 15.40 -12.22
N ALA A 252 -11.95 14.64 -12.23
CA ALA A 252 -10.75 15.05 -12.94
C ALA A 252 -11.12 15.35 -14.40
N ASN A 253 -11.78 14.41 -15.09
CA ASN A 253 -12.23 14.61 -16.47
C ASN A 253 -13.18 15.80 -16.65
N MET A 254 -14.10 16.08 -15.70
CA MET A 254 -15.04 17.21 -15.77
C MET A 254 -14.38 18.56 -15.49
N VAL A 255 -13.47 18.65 -14.52
CA VAL A 255 -12.67 19.85 -14.26
C VAL A 255 -11.77 20.14 -15.45
N PHE A 256 -11.25 19.11 -16.14
CA PHE A 256 -10.53 19.26 -17.40
C PHE A 256 -11.45 19.75 -18.53
N GLN A 257 -12.66 19.19 -18.69
CA GLN A 257 -13.63 19.62 -19.71
C GLN A 257 -14.15 21.06 -19.48
N GLN A 258 -14.38 21.46 -18.23
CA GLN A 258 -14.78 22.84 -17.90
C GLN A 258 -13.63 23.84 -18.05
N LYS A 259 -12.37 23.40 -17.90
CA LYS A 259 -11.18 24.23 -18.15
C LYS A 259 -10.78 24.30 -19.62
N ASP A 260 -11.12 23.30 -20.44
CA ASP A 260 -10.99 23.35 -21.91
C ASP A 260 -11.94 24.38 -22.55
N LEU A 261 -13.09 24.65 -21.91
CA LEU A 261 -14.03 25.66 -22.37
C LEU A 261 -13.60 27.11 -22.05
N ASN A 262 -12.61 27.31 -21.17
CA ASN A 262 -12.17 28.62 -20.67
C ASN A 262 -10.66 28.87 -20.89
N ASN A 263 -10.22 28.91 -22.15
CA ASN A 263 -9.06 29.61 -22.74
C ASN A 263 -7.70 29.77 -21.98
N ARG A 264 -6.61 29.45 -22.73
CA ARG A 264 -5.27 30.09 -22.81
C ARG A 264 -4.27 30.09 -21.63
N ASN A 265 -4.62 29.72 -20.40
CA ASN A 265 -3.63 29.69 -19.30
C ASN A 265 -2.86 28.36 -19.15
N TYR A 266 -3.09 27.37 -20.02
CA TYR A 266 -2.49 26.04 -19.95
C TYR A 266 -0.97 25.96 -20.17
N GLN A 267 -0.34 27.00 -20.76
CA GLN A 267 1.11 27.02 -20.93
C GLN A 267 1.86 27.17 -19.59
N LEU A 268 1.24 27.71 -18.54
CA LEU A 268 1.89 27.92 -17.24
C LEU A 268 1.95 26.64 -16.38
N ASP A 269 0.92 25.80 -16.40
CA ASP A 269 0.89 24.57 -15.58
C ASP A 269 1.71 23.42 -16.17
N ILE A 270 1.78 23.30 -17.49
CA ILE A 270 2.70 22.36 -18.16
C ILE A 270 4.16 22.81 -17.94
N ASN A 271 4.44 24.12 -17.99
CA ASN A 271 5.77 24.65 -17.65
C ASN A 271 6.13 24.46 -16.17
N TYR A 272 5.16 24.56 -15.26
CA TYR A 272 5.38 24.27 -13.84
C TYR A 272 5.67 22.77 -13.60
N PHE A 273 4.95 21.87 -14.28
CA PHE A 273 5.22 20.43 -14.25
C PHE A 273 6.56 20.08 -14.91
N TYR A 274 6.92 20.76 -16.00
CA TYR A 274 8.20 20.67 -16.70
C TYR A 274 9.37 21.09 -15.81
N HIS A 275 9.30 22.26 -15.16
CA HIS A 275 10.37 22.78 -14.29
C HIS A 275 10.52 22.03 -12.97
N ARG A 276 9.41 21.57 -12.37
CA ARG A 276 9.46 20.81 -11.11
C ARG A 276 10.17 19.46 -11.30
N ASN A 277 9.95 18.77 -12.41
CA ASN A 277 10.58 17.48 -12.69
C ASN A 277 12.03 17.61 -13.18
N LEU A 278 12.37 18.69 -13.91
CA LEU A 278 13.75 19.00 -14.27
C LEU A 278 14.63 19.34 -13.04
N ASN A 279 14.08 20.03 -12.04
CA ASN A 279 14.82 20.35 -10.80
C ASN A 279 15.08 19.12 -9.90
N ILE A 280 14.22 18.09 -9.97
CA ILE A 280 14.46 16.81 -9.27
C ILE A 280 15.61 16.04 -9.94
N TYR A 281 15.79 16.20 -11.25
CA TYR A 281 16.86 15.55 -12.02
C TYR A 281 18.23 16.23 -11.85
N ASN A 282 18.27 17.54 -11.60
CA ASN A 282 19.51 18.32 -11.44
C ASN A 282 20.13 18.25 -10.04
N ASN A 283 19.43 17.69 -9.05
CA ASN A 283 20.00 17.44 -7.73
C ASN A 283 20.67 16.06 -7.71
N THR A 284 21.97 16.03 -7.44
CA THR A 284 22.83 14.84 -7.39
C THR A 284 22.35 13.84 -6.34
N ILE A 285 21.50 12.91 -6.76
CA ILE A 285 21.16 11.70 -6.01
C ILE A 285 22.14 10.61 -6.49
N THR A 286 22.97 10.09 -5.59
CA THR A 286 24.00 9.08 -5.89
C THR A 286 23.55 7.64 -5.58
N ASP A 287 22.35 7.45 -5.04
CA ASP A 287 21.84 6.14 -4.64
C ASP A 287 21.05 5.49 -5.79
N GLU A 288 21.59 4.41 -6.35
CA GLU A 288 21.00 3.65 -7.46
C GLU A 288 19.59 3.12 -7.16
N ALA A 289 19.27 2.82 -5.89
CA ALA A 289 17.94 2.35 -5.50
C ALA A 289 16.92 3.49 -5.51
N GLN A 290 17.32 4.68 -5.05
CA GLN A 290 16.49 5.88 -5.16
C GLN A 290 16.33 6.33 -6.61
N ILE A 291 17.40 6.27 -7.42
CA ILE A 291 17.34 6.52 -8.87
C ILE A 291 16.36 5.56 -9.54
N THR A 292 16.38 4.28 -9.18
CA THR A 292 15.47 3.28 -9.74
C THR A 292 14.02 3.53 -9.31
N LYS A 293 13.78 3.84 -8.03
CA LYS A 293 12.44 4.17 -7.51
C LYS A 293 11.87 5.45 -8.17
N ILE A 294 12.71 6.47 -8.33
CA ILE A 294 12.35 7.72 -9.02
C ILE A 294 12.04 7.43 -10.49
N LYS A 295 12.91 6.69 -11.19
CA LYS A 295 12.69 6.30 -12.59
C LYS A 295 11.41 5.50 -12.78
N THR A 296 11.10 4.56 -11.88
CA THR A 296 9.86 3.77 -11.93
C THR A 296 8.63 4.63 -11.70
N ASN A 297 8.64 5.51 -10.71
CA ASN A 297 7.52 6.41 -10.44
C ASN A 297 7.29 7.41 -11.58
N GLN A 298 8.37 7.97 -12.14
CA GLN A 298 8.28 8.87 -13.28
C GLN A 298 7.86 8.11 -14.57
N TYR A 299 8.23 6.84 -14.71
CA TYR A 299 7.78 5.97 -15.81
C TYR A 299 6.28 5.66 -15.72
N ILE A 300 5.75 5.36 -14.54
CA ILE A 300 4.31 5.17 -14.32
C ILE A 300 3.55 6.46 -14.68
N GLN A 301 4.04 7.62 -14.23
CA GLN A 301 3.44 8.92 -14.58
C GLN A 301 3.47 9.21 -16.10
N LEU A 302 4.51 8.74 -16.80
CA LEU A 302 4.59 8.87 -18.26
C LEU A 302 3.59 7.96 -18.96
N LEU A 303 3.40 6.73 -18.48
CA LEU A 303 2.39 5.81 -19.01
C LEU A 303 0.98 6.37 -18.82
N ASP A 304 0.70 6.93 -17.64
CA ASP A 304 -0.57 7.61 -17.37
C ASP A 304 -0.78 8.79 -18.33
N LEU A 305 0.27 9.57 -18.62
CA LEU A 305 0.22 10.69 -19.56
C LEU A 305 0.00 10.24 -21.01
N ILE A 306 0.64 9.16 -21.45
CA ILE A 306 0.45 8.58 -22.78
C ILE A 306 -0.97 8.04 -22.92
N GLU A 307 -1.42 7.22 -21.96
CA GLU A 307 -2.77 6.67 -21.96
C GLU A 307 -3.82 7.78 -21.97
N TYR A 308 -3.61 8.84 -21.18
CA TYR A 308 -4.43 10.04 -21.17
C TYR A 308 -4.43 10.75 -22.53
N SER A 309 -3.27 10.96 -23.15
CA SER A 309 -3.17 11.65 -24.45
C SER A 309 -3.89 10.89 -25.56
N THR A 310 -3.83 9.55 -25.58
CA THR A 310 -4.55 8.73 -26.57
C THR A 310 -6.07 8.81 -26.47
N ARG A 311 -6.62 9.32 -25.37
CA ARG A 311 -8.06 9.55 -25.19
C ARG A 311 -8.52 10.92 -25.66
N ILE A 312 -7.59 11.84 -25.92
CA ILE A 312 -7.87 13.16 -26.50
C ILE A 312 -7.96 13.02 -28.02
N LYS A 313 -9.09 13.43 -28.63
CA LYS A 313 -9.32 13.38 -30.09
C LYS A 313 -8.54 14.44 -30.89
N ASP A 314 -7.42 14.91 -30.36
CA ASP A 314 -6.55 15.90 -31.00
C ASP A 314 -5.20 15.26 -31.34
N ALA A 315 -5.08 14.82 -32.58
CA ALA A 315 -3.93 14.09 -33.09
C ALA A 315 -2.61 14.87 -32.96
N GLU A 316 -2.63 16.21 -32.96
CA GLU A 316 -1.42 17.01 -32.84
C GLU A 316 -0.89 17.00 -31.39
N ASN A 317 -1.78 17.06 -30.41
CA ASN A 317 -1.42 16.99 -29.00
C ASN A 317 -1.00 15.57 -28.57
N VAL A 318 -1.66 14.53 -29.09
CA VAL A 318 -1.22 13.13 -28.88
C VAL A 318 0.20 12.93 -29.42
N LYS A 319 0.49 13.46 -30.61
CA LYS A 319 1.82 13.37 -31.22
C LYS A 319 2.88 14.07 -30.37
N LYS A 320 2.61 15.28 -29.85
CA LYS A 320 3.54 16.01 -28.97
C LYS A 320 3.84 15.24 -27.67
N VAL A 321 2.84 14.60 -27.07
CA VAL A 321 3.02 13.78 -25.85
C VAL A 321 3.83 12.52 -26.14
N ILE A 322 3.56 11.84 -27.26
CA ILE A 322 4.32 10.65 -27.68
C ILE A 322 5.77 11.02 -28.00
N ASP A 323 6.02 12.11 -28.71
CA ASP A 323 7.37 12.55 -29.05
C ASP A 323 8.14 12.97 -27.78
N PHE A 324 7.49 13.66 -26.83
CA PHE A 324 8.06 13.92 -25.51
C PHE A 324 8.42 12.64 -24.76
N ALA A 325 7.50 11.68 -24.70
CA ALA A 325 7.72 10.42 -24.01
C ALA A 325 8.90 9.64 -24.61
N LYS A 326 9.05 9.65 -25.94
CA LYS A 326 10.21 9.05 -26.62
C LYS A 326 11.51 9.74 -26.22
N THR A 327 11.59 11.06 -26.35
CA THR A 327 12.79 11.84 -25.97
C THR A 327 13.16 11.63 -24.50
N TRP A 328 12.16 11.55 -23.62
CA TRP A 328 12.36 11.38 -22.19
C TRP A 328 12.78 9.95 -21.83
N LEU A 329 12.22 8.91 -22.47
CA LEU A 329 12.66 7.51 -22.32
C LEU A 329 14.08 7.28 -22.85
N GLU A 330 14.45 7.95 -23.94
CA GLU A 330 15.81 7.96 -24.48
C GLU A 330 16.79 8.61 -23.49
N ALA A 331 16.43 9.75 -22.89
CA ALA A 331 17.22 10.41 -21.86
C ALA A 331 17.40 9.55 -20.59
N LEU A 332 16.45 8.65 -20.30
CA LEU A 332 16.54 7.71 -19.19
C LEU A 332 17.30 6.40 -19.52
N ASN A 333 17.84 6.27 -20.74
CA ASN A 333 18.54 5.08 -21.23
C ASN A 333 17.70 3.79 -21.27
N PHE A 334 16.37 3.90 -21.35
CA PHE A 334 15.47 2.75 -21.50
C PHE A 334 15.45 2.25 -22.97
N LYS A 335 16.48 1.49 -23.37
CA LYS A 335 16.63 0.99 -24.75
C LYS A 335 15.53 0.02 -25.24
N LYS A 336 14.63 -0.47 -24.37
CA LYS A 336 13.67 -1.55 -24.71
C LYS A 336 12.34 -1.12 -25.33
N PHE A 337 12.05 0.18 -25.47
CA PHE A 337 10.74 0.63 -25.96
C PHE A 337 10.61 0.74 -27.49
N VAL A 338 11.72 0.84 -28.23
CA VAL A 338 11.70 1.07 -29.70
C VAL A 338 11.13 -0.13 -30.48
N TYR A 339 11.12 -1.33 -29.90
CA TYR A 339 10.69 -2.54 -30.61
C TYR A 339 9.17 -2.79 -30.62
N TYR A 340 8.38 -2.15 -29.75
CA TYR A 340 6.96 -2.49 -29.60
C TYR A 340 6.02 -1.67 -30.49
N ASN A 341 6.46 -0.49 -30.98
CA ASN A 341 5.63 0.40 -31.80
C ASN A 341 5.86 0.28 -33.33
N GLN A 342 6.65 -0.70 -33.79
CA GLN A 342 6.78 -0.99 -35.23
C GLN A 342 5.80 -2.06 -35.73
N ARG A 343 4.90 -2.54 -34.86
CA ARG A 343 3.82 -3.48 -35.21
C ARG A 343 2.46 -2.93 -34.73
N LYS A 344 2.02 -1.82 -35.29
CA LYS A 344 0.59 -1.45 -35.41
C LYS A 344 0.40 -0.52 -36.59
#